data_AF-A0A968Q3H0-F1
#
_entry.id   AF-A0A968Q3H0-F1
#
_cell.length_a   1.000
_cell.length_b   1.000
_cell.length_c   1.000
_cell.angle_alpha   90.00
_cell.angle_beta   90.00
_cell.angle_gamma   90.00
#
_symmetry.space_group_name_H-M   'P 1'
#
loop_
_entity.id
_entity.type
_entity.pdbx_description
1 polymer ?
#
loop_
_entity_poly.entity_id
_entity_poly.type
_entity_poly.pdbx_seq_one_letter_code
_entity_poly.pdbx_strand_id
1 'polypeptide(L)'
;MPAKGEIDVQVKFSGIPLATAASGGMTKVEMYCNGYVVLADIKTKTFKRFLERARELDDWEGIVSGKLHHIQGHQLILARAGLHCREKKSSE
;
A
#
# COMPACT_ATOMS: atom_id res chain seq x y z
N MET A 1 -25.14 13.31 19.96
CA MET A 1 -24.74 12.65 18.69
C MET A 1 -23.55 11.75 18.96
N PRO A 2 -23.50 10.51 18.45
CA PRO A 2 -22.29 9.69 18.57
C PRO A 2 -21.14 10.31 17.78
N ALA A 3 -19.90 10.12 18.26
CA ALA A 3 -18.71 10.57 17.56
C ALA A 3 -18.59 9.86 16.19
N LYS A 4 -18.22 10.61 15.15
CA LYS A 4 -17.88 10.09 13.82
C LYS A 4 -16.41 10.35 13.56
N GLY A 5 -15.73 9.39 12.93
CA GLY A 5 -14.32 9.48 12.60
C GLY A 5 -13.94 8.55 11.45
N GLU A 6 -12.68 8.63 11.04
CA GLU A 6 -12.07 7.77 10.02
C GLU A 6 -10.83 7.08 10.64
N ILE A 7 -10.48 5.90 10.13
CA ILE A 7 -9.28 5.18 10.55
C ILE A 7 -8.26 5.24 9.39
N ASP A 8 -7.14 5.90 9.63
CA ASP A 8 -6.00 5.89 8.71
C ASP A 8 -5.07 4.72 9.05
N VAL A 9 -4.73 3.94 8.03
CA VAL A 9 -3.88 2.74 8.13
C VAL A 9 -2.61 2.98 7.34
N GLN A 10 -1.46 2.69 7.96
CA GLN A 10 -0.17 2.65 7.30
C GLN A 10 0.45 1.27 7.50
N VAL A 11 0.79 0.60 6.41
CA VAL A 11 1.38 -0.75 6.41
C VAL A 11 2.75 -0.67 5.76
N LYS A 12 3.75 -1.16 6.48
CA LYS A 12 5.11 -1.36 5.98
C LYS A 12 5.25 -2.78 5.46
N PHE A 13 5.90 -2.94 4.32
CA PHE A 13 6.08 -4.24 3.67
C PHE A 13 7.44 -4.32 2.97
N SER A 14 7.85 -5.54 2.65
CA SER A 14 9.04 -5.84 1.87
C SER A 14 8.65 -6.49 0.54
N GLY A 15 9.39 -6.17 -0.53
CA GLY A 15 9.15 -6.74 -1.86
C GLY A 15 8.07 -6.01 -2.67
N ILE A 16 7.91 -6.41 -3.92
CA ILE A 16 6.95 -5.79 -4.85
C ILE A 16 5.56 -6.43 -4.65
N PRO A 17 4.49 -5.66 -4.42
CA PRO A 17 3.15 -6.22 -4.27
C PRO A 17 2.64 -6.76 -5.60
N LEU A 18 1.70 -7.72 -5.53
CA LEU A 18 0.99 -8.17 -6.72
C LEU A 18 0.17 -7.02 -7.27
N ALA A 19 0.21 -6.82 -8.59
CA ALA A 19 -0.42 -5.69 -9.24
C ALA A 19 -1.25 -6.12 -10.44
N THR A 20 -2.53 -5.74 -10.46
CA THR A 20 -3.44 -5.96 -11.58
C THR A 20 -3.93 -4.62 -12.11
N ALA A 21 -3.89 -4.44 -13.44
CA ALA A 21 -4.43 -3.24 -14.07
C ALA A 21 -5.94 -3.13 -13.80
N ALA A 22 -6.40 -1.93 -13.47
CA ALA A 22 -7.81 -1.62 -13.29
C ALA A 22 -8.22 -0.45 -14.20
N SER A 23 -9.52 -0.26 -14.36
CA SER A 23 -10.07 0.84 -15.16
C SER A 23 -9.71 2.21 -14.57
N GLY A 24 -9.68 3.25 -15.42
CA GLY A 24 -9.53 4.64 -14.96
C GLY A 24 -8.12 5.03 -14.52
N GLY A 25 -7.08 4.36 -15.03
CA GLY A 25 -5.69 4.68 -14.68
C GLY A 25 -5.32 4.30 -13.24
N MET A 26 -5.98 3.26 -12.73
CA MET A 26 -5.76 2.68 -11.41
C MET A 26 -5.10 1.31 -11.55
N THR A 27 -4.38 0.93 -10.50
CA THR A 27 -3.73 -0.36 -10.33
C THR A 27 -4.16 -0.90 -8.99
N LYS A 28 -4.76 -2.09 -9.00
CA LYS A 28 -5.06 -2.86 -7.80
C LYS A 28 -3.77 -3.46 -7.30
N VAL A 29 -3.40 -3.18 -6.06
CA VAL A 29 -2.28 -3.84 -5.40
C VAL A 29 -2.78 -4.75 -4.29
N GLU A 30 -2.11 -5.87 -4.15
CA GLU A 30 -2.34 -6.87 -3.11
C GLU A 30 -1.02 -7.22 -2.43
N MET A 31 -1.03 -7.25 -1.10
CA MET A 31 0.12 -7.65 -0.29
C MET A 31 -0.30 -8.43 0.95
N TYR A 32 0.55 -9.38 1.32
CA TYR A 32 0.38 -10.21 2.50
C TYR A 32 1.21 -9.63 3.64
N CYS A 33 0.56 -9.26 4.75
CA CYS A 33 1.19 -8.61 5.88
C CYS A 33 0.62 -9.19 7.19
N ASN A 34 1.44 -9.91 7.95
CA ASN A 34 1.10 -10.46 9.28
C ASN A 34 -0.28 -11.15 9.33
N GLY A 35 -0.56 -12.05 8.39
CA GLY A 35 -1.82 -12.80 8.35
C GLY A 35 -3.02 -12.02 7.79
N TYR A 36 -2.81 -10.80 7.32
CA TYR A 36 -3.79 -10.00 6.57
C TYR A 36 -3.38 -9.86 5.12
N VAL A 37 -4.37 -9.74 4.25
CA VAL A 37 -4.22 -9.32 2.86
C VAL A 37 -4.64 -7.87 2.77
N VAL A 38 -3.73 -6.97 2.42
CA VAL A 38 -4.05 -5.56 2.21
C VAL A 38 -4.36 -5.36 0.73
N LEU A 39 -5.54 -4.82 0.45
CA LEU A 39 -6.02 -4.50 -0.89
C LEU A 39 -6.15 -2.98 -1.02
N ALA A 40 -5.56 -2.43 -2.08
CA ALA A 40 -5.60 -0.99 -2.32
C ALA A 40 -5.67 -0.68 -3.82
N ASP A 41 -6.56 0.26 -4.17
CA ASP A 41 -6.58 0.88 -5.50
C ASP A 41 -5.65 2.09 -5.50
N ILE A 42 -4.60 2.06 -6.32
CA ILE A 42 -3.58 3.10 -6.37
C ILE A 42 -3.48 3.65 -7.79
N LYS A 43 -3.23 4.95 -7.96
CA LYS A 43 -3.01 5.52 -9.30
C LYS A 43 -1.85 4.78 -9.98
N THR A 44 -2.04 4.33 -11.22
CA THR A 44 -1.01 3.59 -11.97
C THR A 44 0.30 4.37 -12.07
N LYS A 45 0.23 5.69 -12.21
CA LYS A 45 1.43 6.55 -12.20
C LYS A 45 2.21 6.48 -10.88
N THR A 46 1.52 6.37 -9.75
CA THR A 46 2.13 6.24 -8.42
C THR A 46 2.78 4.87 -8.28
N PHE A 47 2.11 3.82 -8.75
CA PHE A 47 2.67 2.47 -8.76
C PHE A 47 3.94 2.38 -9.62
N LYS A 48 3.95 2.96 -10.83
CA LYS A 48 5.15 3.01 -11.68
C LYS A 48 6.32 3.73 -11.01
N ARG A 49 6.08 4.90 -10.41
CA ARG A 49 7.12 5.63 -9.65
C ARG A 49 7.67 4.83 -8.47
N PHE A 50 6.80 4.09 -7.78
CA PHE A 50 7.24 3.17 -6.72
C PHE A 50 8.18 2.10 -7.28
N LEU A 51 7.85 1.47 -8.41
CA LEU A 51 8.71 0.46 -9.03
C LEU A 51 10.06 1.03 -9.50
N GLU A 52 10.04 2.21 -10.12
CA GLU A 52 11.25 2.92 -10.52
C GLU A 52 12.16 3.16 -9.33
N ARG A 53 11.61 3.74 -8.25
CA ARG A 53 12.38 4.04 -7.04
C ARG A 53 12.87 2.77 -6.31
N ALA A 54 12.06 1.72 -6.28
CA ALA A 54 12.45 0.44 -5.68
C ALA A 54 13.60 -0.26 -6.42
N ARG A 55 13.83 0.05 -7.71
CA ARG A 55 14.96 -0.46 -8.50
C ARG A 55 16.24 0.33 -8.29
N GLU A 56 16.13 1.58 -7.81
CA GLU A 56 17.26 2.46 -7.54
C GLU A 56 17.88 2.25 -6.15
N LEU A 57 17.17 1.56 -5.26
CA LEU A 57 17.56 1.37 -3.87
C LEU A 57 17.99 -0.08 -3.63
N ASP A 58 19.16 -0.27 -3.02
CA ASP A 58 19.68 -1.61 -2.69
C ASP A 58 18.90 -2.26 -1.54
N ASP A 59 18.55 -1.48 -0.51
CA ASP A 59 17.69 -1.91 0.59
C ASP A 59 16.60 -0.86 0.89
N TRP A 60 15.35 -1.28 0.80
CA TRP A 60 14.19 -0.41 0.99
C TRP A 60 13.03 -1.14 1.68
N GLU A 61 12.13 -0.34 2.24
CA GLU A 61 10.82 -0.78 2.69
C GLU A 61 9.72 -0.01 1.94
N GLY A 62 8.67 -0.74 1.58
CA GLY A 62 7.49 -0.20 0.97
C GLY A 62 6.49 0.24 2.02
N ILE A 63 5.76 1.31 1.73
CA ILE A 63 4.72 1.84 2.60
C ILE A 63 3.47 2.06 1.76
N VAL A 64 2.41 1.35 2.13
CA VAL A 64 1.05 1.63 1.66
C VAL A 64 0.28 2.31 2.77
N SER A 65 -0.39 3.41 2.45
CA SER A 65 -1.18 4.16 3.41
C SER A 65 -2.53 4.56 2.82
N GLY A 66 -3.60 4.48 3.59
CA GLY A 66 -4.92 4.88 3.14
C GLY A 66 -5.95 4.82 4.27
N LYS A 67 -7.18 5.20 3.94
CA LYS A 67 -8.31 5.11 4.87
C LYS A 67 -8.86 3.70 4.87
N LEU A 68 -9.09 3.13 6.04
CA LEU A 68 -9.76 1.84 6.15
C LEU A 68 -11.21 1.99 5.65
N HIS A 69 -11.53 1.32 4.55
CA HIS A 69 -12.87 1.34 3.96
C HIS A 69 -13.71 0.17 4.49
N HIS A 70 -13.16 -1.04 4.44
CA HIS A 70 -13.85 -2.25 4.87
C HIS A 70 -12.84 -3.31 5.33
N ILE A 71 -13.26 -4.14 6.28
CA ILE A 71 -12.56 -5.36 6.68
C ILE A 71 -13.42 -6.54 6.27
N GLN A 72 -12.90 -7.44 5.44
CA GLN A 72 -13.60 -8.65 5.00
C GLN A 72 -12.77 -9.87 5.37
N GLY A 73 -13.08 -10.50 6.51
CA GLY A 73 -12.26 -11.58 7.06
C GLY A 73 -10.82 -11.10 7.30
N HIS A 74 -9.87 -11.69 6.60
CA HIS A 74 -8.44 -11.32 6.66
C HIS A 74 -8.05 -10.20 5.67
N GLN A 75 -9.00 -9.62 4.95
CA GLN A 75 -8.72 -8.56 3.97
C GLN A 75 -8.92 -7.17 4.57
N LEU A 76 -7.89 -6.32 4.48
CA LEU A 76 -7.95 -4.90 4.80
C LEU A 76 -8.08 -4.10 3.51
N ILE A 77 -9.25 -3.54 3.25
CA ILE A 77 -9.52 -2.77 2.04
C ILE A 77 -9.30 -1.29 2.32
N LEU A 78 -8.31 -0.70 1.66
CA LEU A 78 -7.93 0.70 1.82
C LEU A 78 -8.49 1.56 0.69
N ALA A 79 -9.17 2.66 1.05
CA ALA A 79 -9.57 3.72 0.14
C ALA A 79 -8.58 4.88 0.18
N ARG A 80 -8.55 5.66 -0.91
CA ARG A 80 -7.66 6.83 -1.06
C ARG A 80 -6.19 6.47 -0.79
N ALA A 81 -5.79 5.29 -1.24
CA ALA A 81 -4.48 4.74 -0.93
C ALA A 81 -3.35 5.43 -1.70
N GLY A 82 -2.19 5.53 -1.06
CA GLY A 82 -0.92 5.94 -1.62
C GLY A 82 0.12 4.84 -1.45
N LEU A 83 1.15 4.88 -2.28
CA LEU A 83 2.29 3.95 -2.26
C LEU A 83 3.58 4.72 -2.41
N HIS A 84 4.57 4.40 -1.59
CA HIS A 84 5.93 4.87 -1.75
C HIS A 84 6.91 3.84 -1.15
N CYS A 85 8.17 3.94 -1.53
CA CYS A 85 9.26 3.22 -0.88
C CYS A 85 10.22 4.23 -0.28
N ARG A 86 10.95 3.80 0.75
CA ARG A 86 12.04 4.55 1.35
C ARG A 86 13.19 3.61 1.63
N GLU A 87 14.40 4.15 1.57
CA GLU A 87 15.61 3.43 1.94
C GLU A 87 15.52 2.99 3.40
N LYS A 88 15.88 1.74 3.69
CA LYS A 88 16.01 1.31 5.08
C LYS A 88 17.25 1.99 5.63
N LYS A 89 17.09 2.81 6.66
CA LYS A 89 18.24 3.21 7.46
C LYS A 89 18.71 1.95 8.19
N SER A 90 19.89 1.46 7.85
CA SER A 90 20.60 0.50 8.69
C SER A 90 20.56 1.05 10.11
N SER A 91 19.88 0.32 10.99
CA SER A 91 19.96 0.60 12.41
C SER A 91 21.33 0.05 12.82
N GLU A 92 22.31 0.95 12.95
CA GLU A 92 23.56 0.64 13.65
C GLU A 92 23.26 0.39 15.14
#